data_AF-A0A371GZ98-F1
#
_entry.id   AF-A0A371GZ98-F1
#
_cell.length_a   1.000
_cell.length_b   1.000
_cell.length_c   1.000
_cell.angle_alpha   90.00
_cell.angle_beta   90.00
_cell.angle_gamma   90.00
#
_symmetry.space_group_name_H-M   'P 1'
#
loop_
_entity.id
_entity.type
_entity.pdbx_description
1 polymer ?
#
loop_
_entity_poly.entity_id
_entity_poly.type
_entity_poly.pdbx_seq_one_letter_code
_entity_poly.pdbx_strand_id
1 'polypeptide(L)'
;MVSTPHIYMKYPIGGKVRTVRADQHVACWCYGKSLKVGHGNQRQADKTTNSRINKKRKLGKEKRKEAKEETNKLLAAHFISKVRYPTWLANMVMMRKSSGKWRMCTNYTDLNKAFLKDPYPLLNID
;
A
#
# COMPACT_ATOMS: atom_id res chain seq x y z
N MET A 1 -5.28 22.08 -2.71
CA MET A 1 -5.39 21.12 -3.83
C MET A 1 -4.04 21.08 -4.52
N VAL A 2 -3.27 20.00 -4.43
CA VAL A 2 -1.89 19.97 -4.96
C VAL A 2 -1.90 19.31 -6.33
N SER A 3 -1.69 20.16 -7.34
CA SER A 3 -1.10 19.94 -8.67
C SER A 3 -1.16 18.52 -9.26
N THR A 4 -2.09 18.30 -10.19
CA THR A 4 -2.03 17.19 -11.17
C THR A 4 -1.42 17.72 -12.46
N PRO A 5 -0.10 17.66 -12.60
CA PRO A 5 0.46 17.26 -13.88
C PRO A 5 1.66 16.32 -13.68
N HIS A 6 1.89 15.42 -14.65
CA HIS A 6 3.12 14.62 -14.82
C HIS A 6 3.20 13.20 -14.21
N ILE A 7 2.10 12.44 -14.08
CA ILE A 7 2.27 10.96 -13.99
C ILE A 7 2.17 10.39 -15.40
N TYR A 8 3.30 10.42 -16.12
CA TYR A 8 3.49 9.58 -17.30
C TYR A 8 3.92 8.19 -16.81
N MET A 9 3.13 7.15 -17.08
CA MET A 9 3.40 5.78 -16.66
C MET A 9 3.68 4.88 -17.85
N LYS A 10 4.71 4.03 -17.75
CA LYS A 10 4.98 2.99 -18.75
C LYS A 10 4.01 1.82 -18.54
N TYR A 11 3.24 1.48 -19.56
CA TYR A 11 2.17 0.49 -19.50
C TYR A 11 2.22 -0.46 -20.70
N PRO A 12 2.11 -1.79 -20.49
CA PRO A 12 2.05 -2.74 -21.59
C PRO A 12 0.69 -2.68 -22.29
N ILE A 13 0.68 -2.26 -23.55
CA ILE A 13 -0.51 -2.26 -24.42
C ILE A 13 -0.18 -3.09 -25.65
N GLY A 14 -0.88 -4.21 -25.84
CA GLY A 14 -0.68 -5.08 -27.01
C GLY A 14 0.74 -5.65 -27.14
N GLY A 15 1.35 -6.05 -26.02
CA GLY A 15 2.70 -6.64 -26.00
C GLY A 15 3.86 -5.65 -26.12
N LYS A 16 3.60 -4.34 -26.23
CA LYS A 16 4.64 -3.29 -26.22
C LYS A 16 4.42 -2.33 -25.05
N VAL A 17 5.52 -1.96 -24.38
CA VAL A 17 5.48 -0.97 -23.29
C VAL A 17 5.40 0.43 -23.88
N ARG A 18 4.36 1.18 -23.55
CA ARG A 18 4.14 2.57 -23.99
C ARG A 18 4.00 3.51 -22.81
N THR A 19 4.43 4.75 -22.98
CA THR A 19 4.23 5.80 -21.97
C THR A 19 2.83 6.40 -22.13
N VAL A 20 2.01 6.30 -21.08
CA VAL A 20 0.64 6.82 -21.02
C VAL A 20 0.59 7.97 -20.04
N ARG A 21 -0.02 9.09 -20.43
CA ARG A 21 -0.34 10.17 -19.49
C ARG A 21 -1.52 9.72 -18.63
N ALA A 22 -1.32 9.59 -17.33
CA ALA A 22 -2.33 9.11 -16.41
C ALA A 22 -2.61 10.15 -15.33
N ASP A 23 -3.89 10.36 -15.03
CA ASP A 23 -4.29 10.88 -13.72
C ASP A 23 -4.23 9.76 -12.67
N GLN A 24 -4.52 10.10 -11.41
CA GLN A 24 -4.43 9.16 -10.30
C GLN A 24 -5.42 7.97 -10.44
N HIS A 25 -6.57 8.20 -11.07
CA HIS A 25 -7.60 7.17 -11.26
C HIS A 25 -7.20 6.20 -12.39
N VAL A 26 -6.72 6.73 -13.51
CA VAL A 26 -6.17 5.95 -14.63
C VAL A 26 -4.95 5.15 -14.17
N ALA A 27 -4.05 5.73 -13.38
CA ALA A 27 -2.89 5.03 -12.83
C ALA A 27 -3.31 3.85 -11.93
N CYS A 28 -4.26 4.06 -11.02
CA CYS A 28 -4.81 2.99 -10.18
C CYS A 28 -5.47 1.87 -11.00
N TRP A 29 -6.28 2.22 -12.00
CA TRP A 29 -6.94 1.25 -12.85
C TRP A 29 -5.94 0.43 -13.68
N CYS A 30 -4.96 1.10 -14.30
CA CYS A 30 -3.89 0.47 -15.05
C CYS A 30 -3.11 -0.52 -14.18
N TYR A 31 -2.70 -0.10 -12.97
CA TYR A 31 -2.02 -1.00 -12.02
C TYR A 31 -2.84 -2.24 -11.70
N GLY A 32 -4.14 -2.07 -11.42
CA GLY A 32 -5.06 -3.19 -11.15
C GLY A 32 -5.22 -4.14 -12.35
N LYS A 33 -5.19 -3.61 -13.58
CA LYS A 33 -5.20 -4.41 -14.82
C LYS A 33 -3.87 -5.14 -15.04
N SER A 34 -2.72 -4.52 -14.75
CA SER A 34 -1.41 -5.19 -14.86
C SER A 34 -1.31 -6.40 -13.93
N LEU A 35 -1.86 -6.32 -12.72
CA LEU A 35 -1.94 -7.44 -11.80
C LEU A 35 -2.74 -8.64 -12.36
N LYS A 36 -3.62 -8.42 -13.34
CA LYS A 36 -4.47 -9.45 -13.96
C LYS A 36 -3.91 -10.01 -15.27
N VAL A 37 -2.96 -9.34 -15.92
CA VAL A 37 -2.41 -9.73 -17.24
C VAL A 37 -1.19 -10.64 -17.13
N GLY A 38 -0.59 -10.79 -15.94
CA GLY A 38 0.50 -11.74 -15.70
C GLY A 38 0.01 -13.19 -15.62
N HIS A 39 -0.06 -13.90 -16.75
CA HIS A 39 0.08 -15.36 -16.73
C HIS A 39 1.55 -15.70 -16.46
N GLY A 40 1.81 -16.53 -15.44
CA GLY A 40 3.12 -17.20 -15.26
C GLY A 40 4.04 -16.67 -14.18
N ASN A 41 3.51 -16.34 -13.00
CA ASN A 41 4.07 -16.74 -11.70
C ASN A 41 3.16 -16.16 -10.63
N GLN A 42 2.15 -16.94 -10.22
CA GLN A 42 1.74 -16.90 -8.82
C GLN A 42 3.01 -17.19 -8.03
N ARG A 43 3.68 -16.12 -7.58
CA ARG A 43 4.60 -16.24 -6.46
C ARG A 43 3.74 -16.73 -5.33
N GLN A 44 3.87 -18.02 -5.08
CA GLN A 44 3.25 -18.68 -3.98
C GLN A 44 3.63 -17.83 -2.76
N ALA A 45 2.64 -17.16 -2.16
CA ALA A 45 2.65 -17.11 -0.72
C ALA A 45 2.79 -18.58 -0.34
N ASP A 46 3.92 -18.91 0.28
CA ASP A 46 4.18 -20.26 0.76
C ASP A 46 2.89 -20.72 1.44
N LYS A 47 2.27 -21.78 0.90
CA LYS A 47 0.84 -22.13 1.13
C LYS A 47 0.54 -22.46 2.60
N THR A 48 1.57 -22.41 3.44
CA THR A 48 1.59 -22.66 4.88
C THR A 48 1.55 -21.37 5.71
N THR A 49 1.57 -20.16 5.12
CA THR A 49 1.77 -18.92 5.91
C THR A 49 0.45 -18.33 6.42
N ASN A 50 -0.15 -19.07 7.34
CA ASN A 50 -0.70 -18.63 8.64
C ASN A 50 -1.40 -17.26 8.69
N SER A 51 -2.70 -17.30 8.96
CA SER A 51 -3.45 -16.19 9.56
C SER A 51 -2.64 -15.55 10.69
N ARG A 52 -2.14 -14.33 10.46
CA ARG A 52 -1.34 -13.59 11.46
C ARG A 52 -2.06 -12.29 11.78
N ILE A 53 -2.81 -12.33 12.87
CA ILE A 53 -3.46 -11.16 13.44
C ILE A 53 -2.53 -10.61 14.51
N ASN A 54 -1.83 -9.52 14.22
CA ASN A 54 -1.01 -8.86 15.23
C ASN A 54 -1.90 -8.22 16.30
N LYS A 55 -1.51 -8.41 17.57
CA LYS A 55 -2.20 -7.81 18.72
C LYS A 55 -2.10 -6.29 18.65
N LYS A 56 -3.25 -5.61 18.61
CA LYS A 56 -3.32 -4.15 18.63
C LYS A 56 -2.61 -3.59 19.87
N ARG A 57 -1.62 -2.72 19.64
CA ARG A 57 -0.88 -2.05 20.72
C ARG A 57 -1.77 -1.04 21.46
N LYS A 58 -1.60 -0.93 22.77
CA LYS A 58 -2.25 0.11 23.58
C LYS A 58 -1.63 1.47 23.24
N LEU A 59 -2.36 2.31 22.51
CA LEU A 59 -1.99 3.71 22.29
C LEU A 59 -2.44 4.57 23.49
N GLY A 60 -1.69 5.62 23.81
CA GLY A 60 -2.12 6.66 24.78
C GLY A 60 -3.32 7.46 24.27
N LYS A 61 -4.03 8.17 25.15
CA LYS A 61 -5.28 8.89 24.82
C LYS A 61 -5.11 9.87 23.65
N GLU A 62 -4.07 10.69 23.69
CA GLU A 62 -3.74 11.66 22.63
C GLU A 62 -3.50 10.95 21.28
N LYS A 63 -2.63 9.94 21.26
CA LYS A 63 -2.32 9.14 20.06
C LYS A 63 -3.56 8.45 19.46
N ARG A 64 -4.52 8.04 20.30
CA ARG A 64 -5.78 7.43 19.83
C ARG A 64 -6.69 8.43 19.14
N LYS A 65 -6.80 9.65 19.67
CA LYS A 65 -7.62 10.71 19.07
C LYS A 65 -7.11 11.02 17.66
N GLU A 66 -5.81 11.28 17.56
CA GLU A 66 -5.15 11.58 16.29
C GLU A 66 -5.24 10.42 15.29
N ALA A 67 -5.01 9.18 15.75
CA ALA A 67 -5.17 8.00 14.90
C ALA A 67 -6.59 7.87 14.34
N LYS A 68 -7.62 8.17 15.15
CA LYS A 68 -9.02 8.14 14.71
C LYS A 68 -9.30 9.21 13.67
N GLU A 69 -8.79 10.43 13.85
CA GLU A 69 -8.92 11.51 12.88
C GLU A 69 -8.26 11.18 11.54
N GLU A 70 -7.03 10.67 11.56
CA GLU A 70 -6.34 10.25 10.33
C GLU A 70 -7.05 9.06 9.65
N THR A 71 -7.56 8.09 10.41
CA THR A 71 -8.36 6.98 9.86
C THR A 71 -9.63 7.49 9.17
N ASN A 72 -10.34 8.44 9.80
CA ASN A 72 -11.55 9.02 9.22
C ASN A 72 -11.26 9.77 7.93
N LYS A 73 -10.15 10.52 7.86
CA LYS A 73 -9.70 11.19 6.62
C LYS A 73 -9.41 10.19 5.51
N LEU A 74 -8.71 9.11 5.82
CA LEU A 74 -8.41 8.04 4.84
C LEU A 74 -9.67 7.32 4.38
N LEU A 75 -10.65 7.12 5.26
CA LEU A 75 -11.94 6.52 4.93
C LEU A 75 -12.76 7.44 4.02
N ALA A 76 -12.81 8.75 4.35
CA ALA A 76 -13.51 9.75 3.54
C ALA A 76 -12.88 9.95 2.16
N ALA A 77 -11.56 9.80 2.06
CA ALA A 77 -10.83 9.82 0.79
C ALA A 77 -10.89 8.46 0.03
N HIS A 78 -11.61 7.47 0.55
CA HIS A 78 -11.72 6.12 -0.03
C HIS A 78 -10.39 5.38 -0.22
N PHE A 79 -9.32 5.77 0.52
CA PHE A 79 -8.04 5.04 0.51
C PHE A 79 -8.10 3.73 1.30
N ILE A 80 -8.96 3.67 2.32
CA ILE A 80 -9.17 2.49 3.16
C ILE A 80 -10.66 2.15 3.24
N SER A 81 -10.97 0.89 3.49
CA SER A 81 -12.33 0.41 3.69
C SER A 81 -12.41 -0.53 4.89
N LYS A 82 -13.62 -0.75 5.40
CA LYS A 82 -13.86 -1.70 6.50
C LYS A 82 -13.86 -3.13 5.93
N VAL A 83 -13.00 -3.99 6.46
CA VAL A 83 -12.95 -5.42 6.12
C VAL A 83 -13.60 -6.23 7.25
N ARG A 84 -14.49 -7.16 6.90
CA ARG A 84 -15.04 -8.15 7.84
C ARG A 84 -14.17 -9.40 7.77
N TYR A 85 -13.72 -9.88 8.93
CA TYR A 85 -12.89 -11.09 9.08
C TYR A 85 -11.55 -11.05 8.32
N PRO A 86 -10.61 -10.17 8.73
CA PRO A 86 -9.29 -10.15 8.11
C PRO A 86 -8.52 -11.43 8.43
N THR A 87 -7.96 -12.07 7.42
CA THR A 87 -7.01 -13.19 7.57
C THR A 87 -5.63 -12.71 8.00
N TRP A 88 -5.36 -11.40 7.94
CA TRP A 88 -4.09 -10.81 8.33
C TRP A 88 -4.27 -9.38 8.86
N LEU A 89 -3.54 -9.02 9.91
CA LEU A 89 -3.58 -7.66 10.48
C LEU A 89 -2.18 -7.15 10.80
N ALA A 90 -1.83 -6.01 10.20
CA ALA A 90 -0.60 -5.28 10.51
C ALA A 90 -0.71 -4.45 11.79
N ASN A 91 0.41 -4.24 12.47
CA ASN A 91 0.48 -3.30 13.59
C ASN A 91 0.48 -1.84 13.09
N MET A 92 -0.42 -1.04 13.66
CA MET A 92 -0.46 0.40 13.43
C MET A 92 0.45 1.15 14.42
N VAL A 93 1.31 2.03 13.90
CA VAL A 93 2.30 2.80 14.65
C VAL A 93 2.06 4.28 14.42
N MET A 94 2.01 5.06 15.49
CA MET A 94 1.94 6.52 15.42
C MET A 94 3.34 7.10 15.58
N MET A 95 3.80 7.85 14.59
CA MET A 95 5.12 8.48 14.57
C MET A 95 4.96 10.01 14.52
N ARG A 96 5.77 10.74 15.30
CA ARG A 96 5.74 12.21 15.30
C ARG A 96 6.76 12.73 14.30
N LYS A 97 6.35 13.67 13.45
CA LYS A 97 7.26 14.40 12.56
C LYS A 97 8.06 15.46 13.33
N SER A 98 9.14 15.92 12.71
CA SER A 98 9.83 17.16 13.11
C SER A 98 8.90 18.37 13.13
N SER A 99 7.89 18.42 12.24
CA SER A 99 6.87 19.46 12.20
C SER A 99 5.84 19.41 13.35
N GLY A 100 6.06 18.57 14.37
CA GLY A 100 5.13 18.36 15.48
C GLY A 100 3.88 17.52 15.17
N LYS A 101 3.52 17.36 13.89
CA LYS A 101 2.35 16.59 13.45
C LYS A 101 2.58 15.08 13.55
N TRP A 102 1.55 14.34 13.97
CA TRP A 102 1.54 12.89 13.96
C TRP A 102 1.31 12.31 12.55
N ARG A 103 1.86 11.12 12.30
CA ARG A 103 1.60 10.29 11.12
C ARG A 103 1.24 8.88 11.56
N MET A 104 0.22 8.31 10.93
CA MET A 104 -0.10 6.90 11.03
C MET A 104 0.77 6.12 10.04
N CYS A 105 1.48 5.09 10.54
CA CYS A 105 2.27 4.17 9.73
C CYS A 105 1.82 2.73 10.01
N THR A 106 1.79 1.91 8.96
CA THR A 106 1.50 0.49 9.08
C THR A 106 2.81 -0.29 9.05
N ASN A 107 3.04 -1.11 10.06
CA ASN A 107 4.23 -1.95 10.13
C ASN A 107 4.02 -3.23 9.30
N TYR A 108 4.66 -3.27 8.14
CA TYR A 108 4.62 -4.38 7.20
C TYR A 108 5.79 -5.36 7.37
N THR A 109 6.59 -5.30 8.43
CA THR A 109 7.77 -6.17 8.57
C THR A 109 7.45 -7.66 8.42
N ASP A 110 6.38 -8.14 9.06
CA ASP A 110 5.99 -9.56 8.96
C ASP A 110 5.44 -9.90 7.56
N LEU A 111 4.79 -8.94 6.91
CA LEU A 111 4.33 -9.07 5.53
C LEU A 111 5.54 -9.18 4.61
N ASN A 112 6.46 -8.22 4.67
CA ASN A 112 7.64 -8.16 3.81
C ASN A 112 8.53 -9.39 3.94
N LYS A 113 8.56 -10.05 5.11
CA LYS A 113 9.24 -11.33 5.30
C LYS A 113 8.54 -12.51 4.63
N ALA A 114 7.21 -12.49 4.56
CA ALA A 114 6.41 -13.57 3.98
C ALA A 114 6.35 -13.52 2.44
N PHE A 115 6.66 -12.38 1.83
CA PHE A 115 6.63 -12.20 0.37
C PHE A 115 8.04 -12.32 -0.25
N LEU A 116 8.14 -13.05 -1.36
CA LEU A 116 9.36 -13.17 -2.17
C LEU A 116 9.74 -11.82 -2.82
N LYS A 117 11.05 -11.51 -2.87
CA LYS A 117 11.63 -10.25 -3.37
C LYS A 117 11.13 -9.86 -4.77
N ASP A 118 10.90 -8.56 -4.96
CA ASP A 118 10.41 -7.90 -6.20
C ASP A 118 11.06 -8.45 -7.50
N PRO A 119 10.31 -8.79 -8.57
CA PRO A 119 10.92 -9.23 -9.83
C PRO A 119 11.58 -8.07 -10.60
N TYR A 120 11.30 -6.83 -10.21
CA TYR A 120 11.76 -5.62 -10.90
C TYR A 120 12.59 -4.78 -9.95
N PRO A 121 13.81 -5.22 -9.59
CA PRO A 121 14.70 -4.43 -8.76
C PRO A 121 14.98 -3.10 -9.45
N LEU A 122 14.83 -2.00 -8.72
CA LEU A 122 15.32 -0.71 -9.19
C LEU A 122 16.83 -0.82 -9.38
N LEU A 123 17.32 -0.39 -10.54
CA LEU A 123 18.75 -0.30 -10.80
C LEU A 123 19.33 0.75 -9.84
N ASN A 124 20.39 0.37 -9.12
CA ASN A 124 21.15 1.35 -8.35
C ASN A 124 21.76 2.35 -9.33
N ILE A 125 21.59 3.64 -9.04
CA ILE A 125 22.27 4.71 -9.76
C ILE A 125 23.56 4.96 -9.00
N ASP A 126 24.69 4.70 -9.65
CA ASP A 126 26.05 4.93 -9.14
C ASP A 126 26.56 6.31 -9.58
#